data_AF-A0ABC9E2R1-F1
#
_entry.id   AF-A0ABC9E2R1-F1
#
_cell.length_a   1.000
_cell.length_b   1.000
_cell.length_c   1.000
_cell.angle_alpha   90.00
_cell.angle_beta   90.00
_cell.angle_gamma   90.00
#
_symmetry.space_group_name_H-M   'P 1'
#
loop_
_entity.id
_entity.type
_entity.pdbx_description
1 polymer ?
#
loop_
_entity_poly.entity_id
_entity_poly.type
_entity_poly.pdbx_seq_one_letter_code
_entity_poly.pdbx_strand_id
1 'polypeptide(L)'
;MKEVRDVTRKFFQLPYEEKLKIKMTPQSGYRGYQRIGENVTKGKPDMHEAIDCYTPIRPGKYGDLAKPMEGSNLWPENPSNFEALLENYINLCRDLSRKIMRGIALALGGAIDAFEGETAGDPFWVLRLIGYPVDIPEEQRTDTGCGAHTDYGLLTLVNQDDDICALEVQNRSGEWIHATPIAGTFVCNIGDMLKVWSNGIYQSTLHRVVNNSPRYRVSVAFFYESNFDAAIEPVQFCREKTGGAAKYEKVVYGEHLVKKVLTNFVM
;
A
#
# COMPACT_ATOMS: atom_id res chain seq x y z
N MET A 1 -12.64 -3.59 -10.11
CA MET A 1 -11.82 -2.35 -10.25
C MET A 1 -12.68 -1.10 -10.37
N LYS A 2 -13.47 -0.93 -11.45
CA LYS A 2 -14.31 0.26 -11.64
C LYS A 2 -15.29 0.51 -10.49
N GLU A 3 -16.08 -0.51 -10.11
CA GLU A 3 -17.04 -0.39 -9.00
C GLU A 3 -16.39 0.03 -7.68
N VAL A 4 -15.18 -0.47 -7.42
CA VAL A 4 -14.38 -0.10 -6.24
C VAL A 4 -14.01 1.39 -6.31
N ARG A 5 -13.52 1.89 -7.45
CA ARG A 5 -13.26 3.34 -7.59
C ARG A 5 -14.54 4.17 -7.44
N ASP A 6 -15.65 3.70 -7.98
CA ASP A 6 -16.94 4.39 -7.92
C ASP A 6 -17.49 4.46 -6.49
N VAL A 7 -17.40 3.36 -5.72
CA VAL A 7 -17.85 3.34 -4.31
C VAL A 7 -16.96 4.21 -3.43
N THR A 8 -15.64 4.19 -3.67
CA THR A 8 -14.66 5.06 -3.00
C THR A 8 -14.99 6.52 -3.25
N ARG A 9 -15.26 6.89 -4.51
CA ARG A 9 -15.64 8.26 -4.87
C ARG A 9 -16.93 8.70 -4.18
N LYS A 10 -17.94 7.83 -4.15
CA LYS A 10 -19.21 8.11 -3.45
C LYS A 10 -18.99 8.35 -1.96
N PHE A 11 -18.14 7.56 -1.31
CA PHE A 11 -17.80 7.77 0.10
C PHE A 11 -17.11 9.13 0.31
N PHE A 12 -16.11 9.49 -0.50
CA PHE A 12 -15.38 10.76 -0.31
C PHE A 12 -16.22 12.01 -0.58
N GLN A 13 -17.30 11.87 -1.36
CA GLN A 13 -18.29 12.92 -1.59
C GLN A 13 -19.29 13.11 -0.44
N LEU A 14 -19.28 12.23 0.57
CA LEU A 14 -20.14 12.40 1.75
C LEU A 14 -19.71 13.60 2.59
N PRO A 15 -20.65 14.19 3.37
CA PRO A 15 -20.30 15.17 4.39
C PRO A 15 -19.21 14.65 5.33
N TYR A 16 -18.35 15.55 5.83
CA TYR A 16 -17.24 15.15 6.70
C TYR A 16 -17.71 14.39 7.94
N GLU A 17 -18.86 14.75 8.50
CA GLU A 17 -19.47 14.11 9.66
C GLU A 17 -19.72 12.61 9.41
N GLU A 18 -20.15 12.25 8.20
CA GLU A 18 -20.33 10.86 7.80
C GLU A 18 -18.99 10.13 7.64
N LYS A 19 -18.00 10.79 7.01
CA LYS A 19 -16.66 10.21 6.84
C LYS A 19 -15.96 9.97 8.18
N LEU A 20 -16.19 10.84 9.15
CA LEU A 20 -15.60 10.76 10.50
C LEU A 20 -16.18 9.66 11.38
N LYS A 21 -17.31 9.05 11.02
CA LYS A 21 -17.85 7.88 11.74
C LYS A 21 -16.86 6.71 11.77
N ILE A 22 -16.00 6.63 10.75
CA ILE A 22 -14.93 5.63 10.68
C ILE A 22 -13.55 6.26 10.89
N LYS A 23 -13.44 7.36 11.65
CA LYS A 23 -12.15 8.07 11.85
C LYS A 23 -11.05 7.13 12.34
N MET A 24 -9.88 7.23 11.69
CA MET A 24 -8.66 6.55 12.09
C MET A 24 -8.14 7.09 13.43
N THR A 25 -7.83 6.18 14.34
CA THR A 25 -7.31 6.46 15.68
C THR A 25 -6.34 5.35 16.14
N PRO A 26 -5.51 5.58 17.17
CA PRO A 26 -4.74 4.49 17.79
C PRO A 26 -5.62 3.31 18.22
N GLN A 27 -6.83 3.59 18.75
CA GLN A 27 -7.77 2.58 19.25
C GLN A 27 -8.39 1.74 18.14
N SER A 28 -8.51 2.29 16.92
CA SER A 28 -8.92 1.54 15.72
C SER A 28 -7.83 0.62 15.15
N GLY A 29 -6.64 0.61 15.77
CA GLY A 29 -5.46 -0.03 15.20
C GLY A 29 -5.02 0.64 13.91
N TYR A 30 -5.14 1.97 13.84
CA TYR A 30 -4.79 2.81 12.68
C TYR A 30 -5.56 2.46 11.40
N ARG A 31 -6.82 2.05 11.53
CA ARG A 31 -7.72 1.74 10.42
C ARG A 31 -8.82 2.79 10.33
N GLY A 32 -9.30 3.03 9.12
CA GLY A 32 -10.40 3.96 8.86
C GLY A 32 -9.98 5.24 8.16
N TYR A 33 -10.86 6.24 8.23
CA TYR A 33 -10.76 7.49 7.50
C TYR A 33 -9.78 8.47 8.13
N GLN A 34 -8.95 9.08 7.28
CA GLN A 34 -8.07 10.18 7.60
C GLN A 34 -8.31 11.39 6.71
N ARG A 35 -8.19 12.59 7.27
CA ARG A 35 -8.34 13.87 6.57
C ARG A 35 -7.08 14.22 5.77
N ILE A 36 -7.25 15.19 4.87
CA ILE A 36 -6.13 15.85 4.19
C ILE A 36 -5.12 16.35 5.22
N GLY A 37 -3.85 16.02 4.99
CA GLY A 37 -2.72 16.43 5.81
C GLY A 37 -2.49 15.59 7.07
N GLU A 38 -3.33 14.59 7.38
CA GLU A 38 -3.07 13.68 8.51
C GLU A 38 -1.97 12.65 8.17
N ASN A 39 -1.81 12.25 6.90
CA ASN A 39 -0.65 11.48 6.45
C ASN A 39 0.56 12.40 6.19
N VAL A 40 1.75 11.99 6.64
CA VAL A 40 2.99 12.74 6.48
C VAL A 40 4.05 11.90 5.77
N THR A 41 4.50 12.40 4.61
CA THR A 41 5.60 11.81 3.86
C THR A 41 6.85 12.68 4.00
N LYS A 42 7.94 12.11 4.57
CA LYS A 42 9.22 12.82 4.79
C LYS A 42 9.07 14.19 5.49
N GLY A 43 8.18 14.25 6.48
CA GLY A 43 7.94 15.46 7.28
C GLY A 43 7.03 16.50 6.61
N LYS A 44 6.47 16.22 5.42
CA LYS A 44 5.49 17.08 4.76
C LYS A 44 4.11 16.40 4.76
N PRO A 45 3.03 17.10 5.15
CA PRO A 45 1.67 16.61 4.98
C PRO A 45 1.35 16.32 3.52
N ASP A 46 0.71 15.18 3.26
CA ASP A 46 0.23 14.82 1.94
C ASP A 46 -1.12 15.49 1.64
N MET A 47 -1.37 15.78 0.36
CA MET A 47 -2.57 16.47 -0.13
C MET A 47 -3.67 15.48 -0.55
N HIS A 48 -3.96 14.51 0.30
CA HIS A 48 -5.02 13.52 0.10
C HIS A 48 -5.75 13.17 1.40
N GLU A 49 -7.03 12.80 1.26
CA GLU A 49 -7.76 12.05 2.28
C GLU A 49 -7.71 10.55 1.95
N ALA A 50 -7.86 9.68 2.95
CA ALA A 50 -7.79 8.24 2.70
C ALA A 50 -8.65 7.40 3.67
N ILE A 51 -8.90 6.15 3.30
CA ILE A 51 -9.33 5.09 4.20
C ILE A 51 -8.26 4.00 4.18
N ASP A 52 -7.77 3.64 5.37
CA ASP A 52 -6.79 2.58 5.57
C ASP A 52 -7.47 1.33 6.13
N CYS A 53 -7.25 0.19 5.46
CA CYS A 53 -7.72 -1.12 5.89
C CYS A 53 -6.54 -2.09 5.92
N TYR A 54 -6.49 -2.93 6.93
CA TYR A 54 -5.45 -3.93 7.11
C TYR A 54 -6.04 -5.31 7.36
N THR A 55 -5.22 -6.36 7.21
CA THR A 55 -5.56 -7.68 7.74
C THR A 55 -6.03 -7.56 9.20
N PRO A 56 -7.21 -8.09 9.56
CA PRO A 56 -7.64 -8.12 10.95
C PRO A 56 -6.66 -8.93 11.81
N ILE A 57 -6.25 -8.36 12.94
CA ILE A 57 -5.35 -9.03 13.89
C ILE A 57 -6.14 -9.32 15.15
N ARG A 58 -6.27 -10.61 15.48
CA ARG A 58 -6.89 -11.05 16.74
C ARG A 58 -6.00 -10.68 17.92
N PRO A 59 -6.58 -10.28 19.07
CA PRO A 59 -5.81 -10.00 20.28
C PRO A 59 -4.85 -11.13 20.63
N GLY A 60 -3.59 -10.79 20.89
CA GLY A 60 -2.52 -11.71 21.26
C GLY A 60 -1.90 -12.52 20.12
N LYS A 61 -2.37 -12.41 18.85
CA LYS A 61 -1.87 -13.24 17.74
C LYS A 61 -0.35 -13.15 17.56
N TYR A 62 0.21 -11.96 17.71
CA TYR A 62 1.67 -11.72 17.57
C TYR A 62 2.28 -11.06 18.82
N GLY A 63 1.64 -11.25 19.99
CA GLY A 63 2.08 -10.64 21.25
C GLY A 63 2.19 -9.11 21.19
N ASP A 64 3.15 -8.55 21.93
CA ASP A 64 3.33 -7.10 22.05
C ASP A 64 3.67 -6.41 20.73
N LEU A 65 4.26 -7.13 19.77
CA LEU A 65 4.64 -6.59 18.47
C LEU A 65 3.45 -5.99 17.73
N ALA A 66 2.33 -6.72 17.67
CA ALA A 66 1.16 -6.29 16.92
C ALA A 66 0.14 -5.51 17.76
N LYS A 67 0.36 -5.37 19.07
CA LYS A 67 -0.59 -4.76 20.00
C LYS A 67 -1.17 -3.41 19.53
N PRO A 68 -0.39 -2.49 18.93
CA PRO A 68 -0.94 -1.22 18.41
C PRO A 68 -1.84 -1.36 17.19
N MET A 69 -1.83 -2.52 16.52
CA MET A 69 -2.54 -2.80 15.26
C MET A 69 -3.58 -3.91 15.40
N GLU A 70 -3.83 -4.42 16.61
CA GLU A 70 -4.92 -5.36 16.89
C GLU A 70 -6.28 -4.76 16.53
N GLY A 71 -7.22 -5.59 16.05
CA GLY A 71 -8.56 -5.16 15.69
C GLY A 71 -9.00 -5.51 14.27
N SER A 72 -10.15 -4.97 13.89
CA SER A 72 -10.82 -5.16 12.60
C SER A 72 -11.00 -3.83 11.88
N ASN A 73 -11.32 -3.88 10.58
CA ASN A 73 -11.53 -2.68 9.76
C ASN A 73 -12.81 -1.94 10.16
N LEU A 74 -12.77 -0.62 10.01
CA LEU A 74 -13.94 0.25 10.17
C LEU A 74 -14.59 0.42 8.79
N TRP A 75 -15.75 -0.19 8.59
CA TRP A 75 -16.48 -0.11 7.33
C TRP A 75 -17.54 0.98 7.38
N PRO A 76 -17.65 1.81 6.33
CA PRO A 76 -18.72 2.81 6.27
C PRO A 76 -20.07 2.14 5.96
N GLU A 77 -21.13 2.61 6.60
CA GLU A 77 -22.51 2.16 6.34
C GLU A 77 -23.03 2.67 4.99
N ASN A 78 -22.44 3.76 4.47
CA ASN A 78 -22.82 4.39 3.22
C ASN A 78 -21.58 4.59 2.35
N PRO A 79 -21.56 4.09 1.09
CA PRO A 79 -22.56 3.22 0.46
C PRO A 79 -22.72 1.83 1.12
N SER A 80 -23.94 1.27 1.14
CA SER A 80 -24.25 0.04 1.89
C SER A 80 -23.55 -1.23 1.40
N ASN A 81 -23.00 -1.23 0.18
CA ASN A 81 -22.27 -2.36 -0.40
C ASN A 81 -20.75 -2.27 -0.21
N PHE A 82 -20.26 -1.30 0.57
CA PHE A 82 -18.83 -0.98 0.65
C PHE A 82 -17.98 -2.14 1.18
N GLU A 83 -18.36 -2.71 2.33
CA GLU A 83 -17.65 -3.82 2.96
C GLU A 83 -17.57 -5.03 2.02
N ALA A 84 -18.73 -5.58 1.62
CA ALA A 84 -18.79 -6.77 0.79
C ALA A 84 -18.03 -6.62 -0.54
N LEU A 85 -18.09 -5.44 -1.16
CA LEU A 85 -17.36 -5.15 -2.39
C LEU A 85 -15.84 -5.13 -2.18
N LEU A 86 -15.37 -4.49 -1.11
CA LEU A 86 -13.94 -4.40 -0.81
C LEU A 86 -13.36 -5.73 -0.33
N GLU A 87 -14.09 -6.51 0.46
CA GLU A 87 -13.64 -7.85 0.86
C GLU A 87 -13.45 -8.76 -0.36
N ASN A 88 -14.41 -8.76 -1.29
CA ASN A 88 -14.28 -9.49 -2.55
C ASN A 88 -13.08 -8.99 -3.37
N TYR A 89 -12.90 -7.67 -3.46
CA TYR A 89 -11.77 -7.07 -4.17
C TYR A 89 -10.42 -7.45 -3.55
N ILE A 90 -10.30 -7.41 -2.22
CA ILE A 90 -9.12 -7.83 -1.48
C ILE A 90 -8.77 -9.28 -1.80
N ASN A 91 -9.75 -10.19 -1.76
CA ASN A 91 -9.51 -11.60 -2.07
C ASN A 91 -9.00 -11.80 -3.51
N LEU A 92 -9.61 -11.13 -4.48
CA LEU A 92 -9.17 -11.18 -5.88
C LEU A 92 -7.75 -10.61 -6.06
N CYS A 93 -7.43 -9.52 -5.38
CA CYS A 93 -6.09 -8.93 -5.39
C CYS A 93 -5.06 -9.85 -4.72
N ARG A 94 -5.39 -10.51 -3.60
CA ARG A 94 -4.52 -11.51 -2.96
C ARG A 94 -4.21 -12.66 -3.91
N ASP A 95 -5.21 -13.21 -4.59
CA ASP A 95 -5.02 -14.30 -5.55
C ASP A 95 -4.18 -13.89 -6.76
N LEU A 96 -4.39 -12.66 -7.28
CA LEU A 96 -3.58 -12.11 -8.36
C LEU A 96 -2.13 -11.91 -7.92
N SER A 97 -1.91 -11.27 -6.77
CA SER A 97 -0.58 -11.03 -6.22
C SER A 97 0.17 -12.33 -5.94
N ARG A 98 -0.50 -13.37 -5.42
CA ARG A 98 0.11 -14.69 -5.23
C ARG A 98 0.62 -15.28 -6.55
N LYS A 99 -0.14 -15.16 -7.63
CA LYS A 99 0.31 -15.60 -8.98
C LYS A 99 1.51 -14.80 -9.47
N ILE A 100 1.54 -13.48 -9.24
CA ILE A 100 2.67 -12.62 -9.59
C ILE A 100 3.92 -13.01 -8.79
N MET A 101 3.79 -13.23 -7.47
CA MET A 101 4.88 -13.63 -6.60
C MET A 101 5.49 -14.98 -7.00
N ARG A 102 4.66 -15.93 -7.44
CA ARG A 102 5.13 -17.20 -8.03
C ARG A 102 5.95 -16.98 -9.31
N GLY A 103 5.50 -16.07 -10.17
CA GLY A 103 6.25 -15.66 -11.37
C GLY A 103 7.61 -15.02 -11.01
N ILE A 104 7.63 -14.17 -9.99
CA ILE A 104 8.85 -13.54 -9.47
C ILE A 104 9.81 -14.60 -8.92
N ALA A 105 9.31 -15.58 -8.16
CA ALA A 105 10.13 -16.67 -7.63
C ALA A 105 10.86 -17.43 -8.75
N LEU A 106 10.12 -17.80 -9.81
CA LEU A 106 10.69 -18.45 -10.99
C LEU A 106 11.72 -17.57 -11.70
N ALA A 107 11.43 -16.29 -11.90
CA ALA A 107 12.34 -15.35 -12.56
C ALA A 107 13.65 -15.17 -11.76
N LEU A 108 13.57 -15.19 -10.43
CA LEU A 108 14.72 -15.15 -9.56
C LEU A 108 15.47 -16.50 -9.47
N GLY A 109 14.94 -17.57 -10.07
CA GLY A 109 15.57 -18.90 -10.14
C GLY A 109 15.24 -19.82 -8.95
N GLY A 110 14.24 -19.46 -8.15
CA GLY A 110 13.69 -20.33 -7.12
C GLY A 110 12.59 -21.27 -7.65
N ALA A 111 12.08 -22.13 -6.77
CA ALA A 111 10.86 -22.89 -7.03
C ALA A 111 9.63 -21.99 -7.14
N ILE A 112 8.59 -22.43 -7.84
CA ILE A 112 7.36 -21.65 -8.04
C ILE A 112 6.72 -21.21 -6.71
N ASP A 113 6.85 -22.01 -5.67
CA ASP A 113 6.29 -21.84 -4.34
C ASP A 113 7.31 -21.33 -3.31
N ALA A 114 8.46 -20.82 -3.74
CA ALA A 114 9.56 -20.43 -2.85
C ALA A 114 9.21 -19.33 -1.82
N PHE A 115 8.13 -18.56 -2.05
CA PHE A 115 7.64 -17.52 -1.14
C PHE A 115 6.31 -17.88 -0.46
N GLU A 116 5.88 -19.13 -0.51
CA GLU A 116 4.64 -19.59 0.12
C GLU A 116 4.85 -19.92 1.62
N GLY A 117 3.80 -20.42 2.29
CA GLY A 117 3.85 -20.80 3.70
C GLY A 117 4.00 -19.62 4.65
N GLU A 118 4.95 -19.73 5.58
CA GLU A 118 5.18 -18.75 6.65
C GLU A 118 5.93 -17.49 6.20
N THR A 119 6.30 -17.40 4.91
CA THR A 119 7.02 -16.24 4.36
C THR A 119 6.07 -15.21 3.75
N ALA A 120 5.33 -15.57 2.70
CA ALA A 120 4.26 -14.75 2.12
C ALA A 120 3.06 -15.60 1.62
N GLY A 121 2.86 -16.79 2.17
CA GLY A 121 1.72 -17.65 1.86
C GLY A 121 0.45 -17.32 2.66
N ASP A 122 0.60 -16.74 3.86
CA ASP A 122 -0.47 -16.05 4.60
C ASP A 122 -0.12 -14.55 4.70
N PRO A 123 -0.18 -13.84 3.57
CA PRO A 123 0.32 -12.48 3.46
C PRO A 123 -0.49 -11.54 4.36
N PHE A 124 0.22 -10.68 5.09
CA PHE A 124 -0.41 -9.46 5.55
C PHE A 124 -0.79 -8.63 4.32
N TRP A 125 -1.92 -7.94 4.39
CA TRP A 125 -2.38 -7.08 3.32
C TRP A 125 -2.77 -5.73 3.88
N VAL A 126 -2.54 -4.72 3.06
CA VAL A 126 -2.97 -3.35 3.29
C VAL A 126 -3.79 -2.91 2.08
N LEU A 127 -4.88 -2.20 2.32
CA LEU A 127 -5.67 -1.55 1.29
C LEU A 127 -5.82 -0.09 1.67
N ARG A 128 -5.42 0.80 0.77
CA ARG A 128 -5.59 2.25 0.91
C ARG A 128 -6.49 2.76 -0.20
N LEU A 129 -7.61 3.35 0.20
CA LEU A 129 -8.50 4.08 -0.71
C LEU A 129 -8.14 5.55 -0.57
N ILE A 130 -7.71 6.19 -1.64
CA ILE A 130 -7.10 7.53 -1.57
C ILE A 130 -7.86 8.48 -2.48
N GLY A 131 -8.20 9.64 -1.93
CA GLY A 131 -8.92 10.70 -2.60
C GLY A 131 -8.09 11.98 -2.65
N TYR A 132 -7.95 12.55 -3.84
CA TYR A 132 -7.19 13.78 -4.08
C TYR A 132 -8.17 14.88 -4.53
N PRO A 133 -8.50 15.84 -3.64
CA PRO A 133 -9.41 16.93 -3.96
C PRO A 133 -8.76 17.99 -4.86
N VAL A 134 -9.60 18.84 -5.45
CA VAL A 134 -9.19 19.92 -6.35
C VAL A 134 -8.98 21.23 -5.60
N ASP A 135 -9.87 21.52 -4.64
CA ASP A 135 -9.99 22.82 -3.95
C ASP A 135 -9.22 22.84 -2.63
N ILE A 136 -7.92 22.57 -2.68
CA ILE A 136 -7.02 22.80 -1.53
C ILE A 136 -6.57 24.27 -1.59
N PRO A 137 -6.76 25.07 -0.51
CA PRO A 137 -6.28 26.44 -0.45
C PRO A 137 -4.80 26.54 -0.81
N GLU A 138 -4.41 27.55 -1.57
CA GLU A 138 -3.05 27.68 -2.12
C GLU A 138 -2.00 27.71 -1.00
N GLU A 139 -2.31 28.31 0.15
CA GLU A 139 -1.45 28.35 1.32
C GLU A 139 -1.21 26.99 1.99
N GLN A 140 -2.06 26.00 1.72
CA GLN A 140 -1.94 24.62 2.22
C GLN A 140 -1.41 23.66 1.16
N ARG A 141 -1.44 24.06 -0.12
CA ARG A 141 -1.05 23.21 -1.24
C ARG A 141 0.44 22.90 -1.18
N THR A 142 0.79 21.63 -1.38
CA THR A 142 2.17 21.22 -1.65
C THR A 142 2.32 20.81 -3.12
N ASP A 143 3.56 20.78 -3.61
CA ASP A 143 3.88 20.41 -4.99
C ASP A 143 3.44 18.97 -5.36
N THR A 144 3.12 18.15 -4.35
CA THR A 144 2.80 16.73 -4.54
C THR A 144 1.53 16.35 -3.77
N GLY A 145 0.63 15.64 -4.45
CA GLY A 145 -0.46 14.88 -3.82
C GLY A 145 0.05 13.93 -2.74
N CYS A 146 1.12 13.20 -3.05
CA CYS A 146 1.85 12.34 -2.11
C CYS A 146 3.34 12.43 -2.46
N GLY A 147 4.16 12.67 -1.43
CA GLY A 147 5.60 12.90 -1.61
C GLY A 147 6.35 11.68 -2.19
N ALA A 148 7.58 11.90 -2.67
CA ALA A 148 8.41 10.83 -3.22
C ALA A 148 8.83 9.80 -2.17
N HIS A 149 8.40 8.54 -2.34
CA HIS A 149 8.64 7.43 -1.42
C HIS A 149 8.76 6.07 -2.13
N THR A 150 9.14 5.06 -1.37
CA THR A 150 9.09 3.64 -1.74
C THR A 150 8.08 2.91 -0.87
N ASP A 151 7.52 1.83 -1.40
CA ASP A 151 6.65 0.93 -0.64
C ASP A 151 7.46 -0.01 0.23
N TYR A 152 6.86 -0.45 1.34
CA TYR A 152 7.60 -1.16 2.39
C TYR A 152 7.74 -2.66 2.13
N GLY A 153 6.66 -3.35 1.78
CA GLY A 153 6.67 -4.81 1.69
C GLY A 153 7.03 -5.35 0.30
N LEU A 154 6.17 -6.18 -0.29
CA LEU A 154 6.57 -7.00 -1.44
C LEU A 154 6.07 -6.45 -2.77
N LEU A 155 4.76 -6.30 -2.90
CA LEU A 155 4.10 -6.02 -4.18
C LEU A 155 2.91 -5.09 -3.97
N THR A 156 2.84 -4.06 -4.81
CA THR A 156 1.75 -3.09 -4.81
C THR A 156 0.98 -3.17 -6.12
N LEU A 157 -0.35 -3.18 -6.03
CA LEU A 157 -1.27 -3.08 -7.14
C LEU A 157 -2.08 -1.78 -7.01
N VAL A 158 -1.88 -0.86 -7.95
CA VAL A 158 -2.55 0.44 -7.97
C VAL A 158 -3.65 0.45 -9.02
N ASN A 159 -4.88 0.59 -8.56
CA ASN A 159 -6.08 0.82 -9.35
C ASN A 159 -6.38 2.32 -9.38
N GLN A 160 -5.94 2.98 -10.45
CA GLN A 160 -6.10 4.41 -10.66
C GLN A 160 -7.29 4.73 -11.59
N ASP A 161 -7.73 5.99 -11.60
CA ASP A 161 -8.67 6.49 -12.59
C ASP A 161 -8.14 6.30 -14.02
N ASP A 162 -9.04 5.97 -14.94
CA ASP A 162 -8.68 5.57 -16.30
C ASP A 162 -8.21 6.75 -17.18
N ASP A 163 -8.42 7.99 -16.73
CA ASP A 163 -8.22 9.22 -17.52
C ASP A 163 -7.48 10.33 -16.75
N ILE A 164 -6.97 10.07 -15.54
CA ILE A 164 -6.21 11.05 -14.74
C ILE A 164 -4.77 10.55 -14.52
N CYS A 165 -3.84 11.15 -15.27
CA CYS A 165 -2.42 10.85 -15.18
C CYS A 165 -1.73 11.70 -14.10
N ALA A 166 -1.55 11.13 -12.91
CA ALA A 166 -0.94 11.83 -11.77
C ALA A 166 0.17 11.04 -11.06
N LEU A 167 0.23 9.72 -11.24
CA LEU A 167 1.28 8.89 -10.67
C LEU A 167 2.55 9.04 -11.51
N GLU A 168 3.65 9.38 -10.84
CA GLU A 168 4.98 9.41 -11.43
C GLU A 168 5.87 8.40 -10.73
N VAL A 169 6.68 7.69 -11.51
CA VAL A 169 7.67 6.72 -11.04
C VAL A 169 9.06 7.14 -11.53
N GLN A 170 10.07 6.92 -10.72
CA GLN A 170 11.45 7.21 -11.10
C GLN A 170 12.07 5.98 -11.78
N ASN A 171 12.48 6.13 -13.04
CA ASN A 171 13.13 5.07 -13.79
C ASN A 171 14.60 4.88 -13.33
N ARG A 172 15.32 3.93 -13.96
CA ARG A 172 16.72 3.63 -13.60
C ARG A 172 17.72 4.74 -13.96
N SER A 173 17.38 5.66 -14.88
CA SER A 173 18.18 6.86 -15.15
C SER A 173 17.94 7.98 -14.14
N GLY A 174 17.00 7.81 -13.20
CA GLY A 174 16.65 8.84 -12.22
C GLY A 174 15.59 9.83 -12.72
N GLU A 175 15.03 9.59 -13.90
CA GLU A 175 14.01 10.46 -14.50
C GLU A 175 12.62 10.07 -14.01
N TRP A 176 11.81 11.07 -13.70
CA TRP A 176 10.41 10.90 -13.38
C TRP A 176 9.61 10.70 -14.67
N ILE A 177 8.92 9.57 -14.76
CA ILE A 177 8.02 9.24 -15.87
C ILE A 177 6.61 9.02 -15.35
N HIS A 178 5.63 9.32 -16.18
CA HIS A 178 4.23 9.06 -15.85
C HIS A 178 3.88 7.58 -15.97
N ALA A 179 3.15 7.06 -15.00
CA ALA A 179 2.46 5.78 -15.11
C ALA A 179 1.08 6.02 -15.75
N THR A 180 1.08 6.30 -17.07
CA THR A 180 -0.13 6.64 -17.83
C THR A 180 -1.23 5.61 -17.62
N PRO A 181 -2.45 6.02 -17.22
CA PRO A 181 -3.55 5.10 -17.02
C PRO A 181 -3.90 4.29 -18.28
N ILE A 182 -4.13 2.99 -18.10
CA ILE A 182 -4.64 2.09 -19.12
C ILE A 182 -5.86 1.39 -18.54
N ALA A 183 -7.02 1.59 -19.16
CA ALA A 183 -8.29 1.02 -18.68
C ALA A 183 -8.20 -0.51 -18.55
N GLY A 184 -8.71 -1.03 -17.44
CA GLY A 184 -8.69 -2.47 -17.16
C GLY A 184 -7.35 -3.04 -16.68
N THR A 185 -6.39 -2.18 -16.31
CA THR A 185 -5.08 -2.61 -15.80
C THR A 185 -4.82 -2.12 -14.38
N PHE A 186 -3.88 -2.77 -13.72
CA PHE A 186 -3.20 -2.27 -12.52
C PHE A 186 -1.84 -1.75 -12.90
N VAL A 187 -1.40 -0.65 -12.27
CA VAL A 187 0.03 -0.39 -12.15
C VAL A 187 0.57 -1.31 -11.06
N CYS A 188 1.67 -2.00 -11.36
CA CYS A 188 2.30 -2.95 -10.46
C CYS A 188 3.72 -2.50 -10.15
N ASN A 189 4.07 -2.39 -8.87
CA ASN A 189 5.43 -2.11 -8.42
C ASN A 189 5.78 -2.97 -7.21
N ILE A 190 7.03 -2.92 -6.80
CA ILE A 190 7.58 -3.72 -5.72
C ILE A 190 8.10 -2.84 -4.60
N GLY A 191 8.13 -3.40 -3.38
CA GLY A 191 8.58 -2.71 -2.18
C GLY A 191 9.97 -3.14 -1.68
N ASP A 192 10.32 -2.57 -0.53
CA ASP A 192 11.63 -2.72 0.10
C ASP A 192 11.90 -4.16 0.56
N MET A 193 10.89 -4.91 1.03
CA MET A 193 11.09 -6.31 1.43
C MET A 193 11.45 -7.21 0.24
N LEU A 194 10.89 -6.98 -0.96
CA LEU A 194 11.29 -7.76 -2.14
C LEU A 194 12.72 -7.41 -2.59
N LYS A 195 13.14 -6.16 -2.42
CA LYS A 195 14.53 -5.75 -2.63
C LYS A 195 15.49 -6.51 -1.69
N VAL A 196 15.13 -6.64 -0.41
CA VAL A 196 15.90 -7.44 0.57
C VAL A 196 15.95 -8.90 0.16
N TRP A 197 14.81 -9.55 -0.09
CA TRP A 197 14.75 -10.95 -0.52
C TRP A 197 15.55 -11.23 -1.78
N SER A 198 15.43 -10.37 -2.78
CA SER A 198 16.15 -10.52 -4.05
C SER A 198 17.64 -10.17 -3.96
N ASN A 199 18.17 -9.88 -2.77
CA ASN A 199 19.53 -9.41 -2.55
C ASN A 199 19.92 -8.21 -3.46
N GLY A 200 18.94 -7.35 -3.74
CA GLY A 200 19.12 -6.15 -4.57
C GLY A 200 19.08 -6.39 -6.08
N ILE A 201 18.75 -7.60 -6.55
CA ILE A 201 18.48 -7.85 -7.98
C ILE A 201 17.31 -6.97 -8.44
N TYR A 202 16.26 -6.90 -7.62
CA TYR A 202 15.13 -6.01 -7.83
C TYR A 202 15.23 -4.80 -6.90
N GLN A 203 14.77 -3.64 -7.40
CA GLN A 203 14.85 -2.37 -6.71
C GLN A 203 13.44 -1.82 -6.46
N SER A 204 13.17 -1.45 -5.22
CA SER A 204 11.98 -0.72 -4.84
C SER A 204 11.96 0.63 -5.56
N THR A 205 10.87 0.91 -6.27
CA THR A 205 10.79 2.04 -7.20
C THR A 205 10.28 3.28 -6.47
N LEU A 206 11.06 4.37 -6.51
CA LEU A 206 10.60 5.66 -6.03
C LEU A 206 9.41 6.13 -6.86
N HIS A 207 8.36 6.55 -6.19
CA HIS A 207 7.16 7.05 -6.84
C HIS A 207 6.57 8.23 -6.04
N ARG A 208 5.81 9.08 -6.72
CA ARG A 208 5.12 10.24 -6.15
C ARG A 208 3.80 10.48 -6.88
N VAL A 209 2.93 11.30 -6.29
CA VAL A 209 1.71 11.75 -6.97
C VAL A 209 1.78 13.25 -7.18
N VAL A 210 1.67 13.69 -8.44
CA VAL A 210 1.53 15.09 -8.84
C VAL A 210 0.15 15.25 -9.47
N ASN A 211 -0.81 15.74 -8.69
CA ASN A 211 -2.20 15.83 -9.13
C ASN A 211 -2.56 17.24 -9.61
N ASN A 212 -2.41 17.50 -10.90
CA ASN A 212 -2.81 18.76 -11.55
C ASN A 212 -4.22 18.68 -12.17
N SER A 213 -4.98 17.63 -11.86
CA SER A 213 -6.31 17.43 -12.43
C SER A 213 -7.31 18.47 -11.90
N PRO A 214 -8.15 19.07 -12.75
CA PRO A 214 -9.26 19.91 -12.29
C PRO A 214 -10.44 19.09 -11.73
N ARG A 215 -10.28 17.77 -11.58
CA ARG A 215 -11.30 16.84 -11.07
C ARG A 215 -10.77 16.07 -9.89
N TYR A 216 -11.67 15.72 -8.97
CA TYR A 216 -11.37 14.85 -7.86
C TYR A 216 -10.86 13.49 -8.36
N ARG A 217 -9.63 13.13 -7.99
CA ARG A 217 -8.99 11.87 -8.39
C ARG A 217 -9.14 10.84 -7.29
N VAL A 218 -9.44 9.61 -7.68
CA VAL A 218 -9.42 8.44 -6.78
C VAL A 218 -8.34 7.47 -7.23
N SER A 219 -7.63 6.89 -6.27
CA SER A 219 -6.83 5.69 -6.49
C SER A 219 -6.98 4.71 -5.34
N VAL A 220 -6.92 3.41 -5.64
CA VAL A 220 -6.97 2.35 -4.65
C VAL A 220 -5.69 1.53 -4.76
N ALA A 221 -4.87 1.57 -3.71
CA ALA A 221 -3.62 0.83 -3.63
C ALA A 221 -3.79 -0.39 -2.73
N PHE A 222 -3.51 -1.57 -3.28
CA PHE A 222 -3.47 -2.82 -2.54
C PHE A 222 -2.03 -3.28 -2.40
N PHE A 223 -1.62 -3.60 -1.19
CA PHE A 223 -0.27 -4.05 -0.86
C PHE A 223 -0.36 -5.51 -0.42
N TYR A 224 0.35 -6.37 -1.15
CA TYR A 224 0.57 -7.76 -0.79
C TYR A 224 1.94 -7.85 -0.11
N GLU A 225 1.91 -8.20 1.16
CA GLU A 225 3.08 -8.13 2.02
C GLU A 225 3.51 -9.55 2.43
N SER A 226 4.59 -9.66 3.18
CA SER A 226 4.94 -10.95 3.79
C SER A 226 3.93 -11.30 4.89
N ASN A 227 4.04 -12.51 5.44
CA ASN A 227 3.46 -12.79 6.74
C ASN A 227 3.98 -11.75 7.75
N PHE A 228 3.14 -11.43 8.74
CA PHE A 228 3.39 -10.30 9.63
C PHE A 228 4.67 -10.45 10.45
N ASP A 229 4.98 -11.65 10.92
CA ASP A 229 6.16 -12.01 11.71
C ASP A 229 7.29 -12.62 10.87
N ALA A 230 7.18 -12.59 9.54
CA ALA A 230 8.20 -13.15 8.65
C ALA A 230 9.55 -12.44 8.82
N ALA A 231 10.59 -13.25 8.96
CA ALA A 231 11.98 -12.83 8.87
C ALA A 231 12.40 -12.69 7.40
N ILE A 232 12.50 -11.46 6.92
CA ILE A 232 12.89 -11.13 5.55
C ILE A 232 14.40 -11.00 5.47
N GLU A 233 15.05 -11.89 4.72
CA GLU A 233 16.49 -11.87 4.47
C GLU A 233 16.83 -12.36 3.05
N PRO A 234 17.98 -12.00 2.47
CA PRO A 234 18.36 -12.43 1.14
C PRO A 234 18.25 -13.96 0.93
N VAL A 235 17.35 -14.38 0.04
CA VAL A 235 17.11 -15.81 -0.19
C VAL A 235 18.29 -16.47 -0.89
N GLN A 236 18.53 -17.75 -0.60
CA GLN A 236 19.75 -18.45 -1.00
C GLN A 236 20.02 -18.36 -2.51
N PHE A 237 19.04 -18.66 -3.35
CA PHE A 237 19.21 -18.62 -4.82
C PHE A 237 19.51 -17.21 -5.35
N CYS A 238 19.08 -16.16 -4.65
CA CYS A 238 19.46 -14.78 -4.97
C CYS A 238 20.88 -14.45 -4.51
N ARG A 239 21.30 -14.92 -3.32
CA ARG A 239 22.68 -14.77 -2.84
C ARG A 239 23.67 -15.42 -3.80
N GLU A 240 23.40 -16.65 -4.22
CA GLU A 240 24.23 -17.39 -5.19
C GLU A 240 24.41 -16.60 -6.49
N LYS A 241 23.32 -16.01 -7.02
CA LYS A 241 23.36 -15.13 -8.21
C LYS A 241 24.11 -13.82 -8.02
N THR A 242 24.37 -13.39 -6.79
CA THR A 242 24.94 -12.09 -6.46
C THR A 242 26.29 -12.17 -5.75
N GLY A 243 26.97 -13.31 -5.84
CA GLY A 243 28.33 -13.50 -5.31
C GLY A 243 28.40 -14.20 -3.94
N GLY A 244 27.32 -14.85 -3.50
CA GLY A 244 27.26 -15.69 -2.31
C GLY A 244 27.05 -14.93 -0.99
N ALA A 245 27.34 -13.63 -0.93
CA ALA A 245 27.17 -12.82 0.28
C ALA A 245 25.77 -12.18 0.38
N ALA A 246 25.23 -12.12 1.59
CA ALA A 246 24.05 -11.31 1.90
C ALA A 246 24.44 -9.82 1.91
N LYS A 247 23.72 -9.00 1.14
CA LYS A 247 23.94 -7.53 1.05
C LYS A 247 23.01 -6.74 1.96
N TYR A 248 22.01 -7.40 2.53
CA TYR A 248 20.99 -6.80 3.39
C TYR A 248 20.88 -7.62 4.67
N GLU A 249 20.65 -6.92 5.77
CA GLU A 249 20.36 -7.54 7.06
C GLU A 249 18.94 -8.10 7.10
N LYS A 250 18.71 -9.02 8.04
CA LYS A 250 17.39 -9.57 8.32
C LYS A 250 16.47 -8.47 8.89
N VAL A 251 15.25 -8.41 8.39
CA VAL A 251 14.19 -7.48 8.84
C VAL A 251 12.94 -8.27 9.16
N VAL A 252 12.28 -8.01 10.28
CA VAL A 252 10.93 -8.55 10.55
C VAL A 252 9.90 -7.56 10.02
N TYR A 253 9.01 -8.01 9.12
CA TYR A 253 8.08 -7.09 8.45
C TYR A 253 7.16 -6.36 9.42
N GLY A 254 6.59 -7.05 10.41
CA GLY A 254 5.69 -6.47 11.40
C GLY A 254 6.34 -5.38 12.23
N GLU A 255 7.62 -5.52 12.58
CA GLU A 255 8.39 -4.47 13.26
C GLU A 255 8.51 -3.22 12.38
N HIS A 256 8.80 -3.41 11.09
CA HIS A 256 8.89 -2.33 10.13
C HIS A 256 7.54 -1.62 9.96
N LEU A 257 6.46 -2.38 9.75
CA LEU A 257 5.11 -1.84 9.54
C LEU A 257 4.61 -1.08 10.76
N VAL A 258 4.72 -1.66 11.97
CA VAL A 258 4.29 -1.02 13.21
C VAL A 258 5.05 0.29 13.42
N LYS A 259 6.37 0.29 13.22
CA LYS A 259 7.16 1.53 13.32
C LYS A 259 6.64 2.61 12.36
N LYS A 260 6.33 2.26 11.11
CA LYS A 260 5.82 3.20 10.11
C LYS A 260 4.45 3.74 10.46
N VAL A 261 3.52 2.87 10.85
CA VAL A 261 2.16 3.24 11.25
C VAL A 261 2.18 4.21 12.44
N LEU A 262 3.08 3.99 13.41
CA LEU A 262 3.24 4.88 14.56
C LEU A 262 3.84 6.26 14.22
N THR A 263 4.50 6.43 13.07
CA THR A 263 5.22 7.67 12.71
C THR A 263 4.63 8.44 11.53
N ASN A 264 3.84 7.80 10.68
CA ASN A 264 3.37 8.41 9.42
C ASN A 264 2.08 9.23 9.59
N PHE A 265 1.38 9.12 10.72
CA PHE A 265 0.12 9.80 10.94
C PHE A 265 0.22 10.84 12.05
N VAL A 266 -0.23 12.05 11.74
CA VAL A 266 -0.45 13.12 12.70
C VAL A 266 -1.91 12.99 13.15
N MET A 267 -2.12 12.42 14.35
CA MET A 267 -3.44 12.12 14.90
C MET A 267 -3.80 13.01 16.07
#